data_AF-A0A7S0ERM6-F1
#
_entry.id   AF-A0A7S0ERM6-F1
#
_cell.length_a   1.000
_cell.length_b   1.000
_cell.length_c   1.000
_cell.angle_alpha   90.00
_cell.angle_beta   90.00
_cell.angle_gamma   90.00
#
_symmetry.space_group_name_H-M   'P 1'
#
loop_
_entity.id
_entity.type
_entity.pdbx_description
1 polymer ?
#
loop_
_entity_poly.entity_id
_entity_poly.type
_entity_poly.pdbx_seq_one_letter_code
_entity_poly.pdbx_strand_id
1 'polypeptide(L)'
;RGGIAVTITGSNFIDNFLFVKIGSSTDACGLSSCTFAVYNTSTSLIFKSPPCASCQFGRYQPISLSWDNKTFIQSNLQFKFLEATQILEVTPSFGSIKGGSTLYIRASNMNFTNSLRCKFANVIVPATFLFDTSKIICVTPSFATSSTDLTLSVLIALDGSTYSPQQDCNFDPRLCF
;
A
#
# COMPACT_ATOMS: atom_id res chain seq x y z
N ARG A 1 -7.59 3.95 2.57
CA ARG A 1 -8.09 2.71 1.92
C ARG A 1 -7.57 1.49 2.67
N GLY A 2 -8.31 0.38 2.66
CA GLY A 2 -7.86 -0.93 3.15
C GLY A 2 -7.66 -1.90 1.99
N GLY A 3 -7.52 -3.19 2.27
CA GLY A 3 -7.48 -4.27 1.27
C GLY A 3 -6.11 -4.88 1.04
N ILE A 4 -5.10 -4.47 1.81
CA ILE A 4 -3.75 -5.04 1.75
C ILE A 4 -3.79 -6.44 2.38
N ALA A 5 -3.18 -7.42 1.71
CA ALA A 5 -3.02 -8.76 2.25
C ALA A 5 -1.94 -8.75 3.35
N VAL A 6 -2.30 -9.22 4.54
CA VAL A 6 -1.45 -9.27 5.72
C VAL A 6 -1.39 -10.70 6.21
N THR A 7 -0.18 -11.18 6.48
CA THR A 7 0.06 -12.52 7.03
C THR A 7 0.27 -12.43 8.55
N ILE A 8 -0.53 -13.18 9.31
CA ILE A 8 -0.35 -13.41 10.74
C ILE A 8 0.40 -14.72 10.91
N THR A 9 1.53 -14.69 11.60
CA THR A 9 2.32 -15.89 11.94
C THR A 9 2.09 -16.28 13.39
N GLY A 10 1.95 -17.57 13.65
CA GLY A 10 1.67 -18.12 14.98
C GLY A 10 1.83 -19.63 15.02
N SER A 11 1.05 -20.29 15.87
CA SER A 11 1.09 -21.74 16.06
C SER A 11 -0.30 -22.31 16.29
N ASN A 12 -0.53 -23.55 15.84
CA ASN A 12 -1.76 -24.30 16.02
C ASN A 12 -3.01 -23.59 15.45
N PHE A 13 -2.85 -22.86 14.34
CA PHE A 13 -4.01 -22.43 13.58
C PHE A 13 -4.71 -23.65 12.97
N ILE A 14 -6.03 -23.59 12.97
CA ILE A 14 -6.91 -24.62 12.44
C ILE A 14 -7.65 -24.02 11.24
N ASP A 15 -7.90 -24.83 10.22
CA ASP A 15 -8.68 -24.43 9.05
C ASP A 15 -10.15 -24.19 9.44
N ASN A 16 -10.42 -22.96 9.87
CA ASN A 16 -11.73 -22.49 10.28
C ASN A 16 -11.84 -20.98 10.04
N PHE A 17 -13.08 -20.47 9.96
CA PHE A 17 -13.34 -19.05 9.81
C PHE A 17 -12.89 -18.29 11.06
N LEU A 18 -11.93 -17.38 10.87
CA LEU A 18 -11.46 -16.50 11.92
C LEU A 18 -11.73 -15.05 11.53
N PHE A 19 -12.35 -14.32 12.44
CA PHE A 19 -12.56 -12.88 12.34
C PHE A 19 -11.30 -12.17 12.84
N VAL A 20 -10.76 -11.29 12.00
CA VAL A 20 -9.68 -10.38 12.35
C VAL A 20 -10.27 -9.00 12.53
N LYS A 21 -10.02 -8.40 13.69
CA LYS A 21 -10.37 -7.04 14.01
C LYS A 21 -9.11 -6.20 14.18
N ILE A 22 -9.10 -5.02 13.59
CA ILE A 22 -8.04 -4.03 13.80
C ILE A 22 -8.64 -2.82 14.51
N GLY A 23 -8.07 -2.45 15.64
CA GLY A 23 -8.52 -1.33 16.46
C GLY A 23 -9.12 -1.74 17.80
N SER A 24 -9.30 -0.75 18.67
CA SER A 24 -9.73 -0.93 20.06
C SER A 24 -11.23 -0.71 20.27
N SER A 25 -12.06 -0.69 19.21
CA SER A 25 -13.50 -0.51 19.40
C SER A 25 -14.07 -1.69 20.20
N THR A 26 -15.02 -1.41 21.08
CA THR A 26 -15.72 -2.44 21.87
C THR A 26 -16.89 -3.06 21.12
N ASP A 27 -17.26 -2.50 19.96
CA ASP A 27 -18.43 -2.94 19.20
C ASP A 27 -18.20 -4.30 18.53
N ALA A 28 -19.25 -5.13 18.48
CA ALA A 28 -19.30 -6.29 17.59
C ALA A 28 -19.03 -5.83 16.15
N CYS A 29 -18.36 -6.65 15.35
CA CYS A 29 -17.89 -6.23 14.03
C CYS A 29 -19.02 -5.72 13.13
N GLY A 30 -19.08 -4.40 12.94
CA GLY A 30 -19.72 -3.80 11.78
C GLY A 30 -18.88 -4.01 10.51
N LEU A 31 -19.48 -3.78 9.34
CA LEU A 31 -18.89 -3.97 8.00
C LEU A 31 -17.53 -3.26 7.75
N SER A 32 -17.07 -2.38 8.64
CA SER A 32 -15.95 -1.47 8.41
C SER A 32 -14.71 -1.69 9.28
N SER A 33 -14.73 -2.59 10.30
CA SER A 33 -13.58 -2.77 11.21
C SER A 33 -13.04 -4.19 11.30
N CYS A 34 -13.71 -5.16 10.65
CA CYS A 34 -13.32 -6.56 10.68
C CYS A 34 -13.33 -7.19 9.30
N THR A 35 -12.58 -8.28 9.20
CA THR A 35 -12.41 -9.04 7.97
C THR A 35 -12.25 -10.51 8.31
N PHE A 36 -12.37 -11.37 7.31
CA PHE A 36 -12.09 -12.79 7.46
C PHE A 36 -10.60 -13.05 7.19
N ALA A 37 -9.98 -13.85 8.06
CA ALA A 37 -8.72 -14.50 7.76
C ALA A 37 -8.97 -15.81 7.02
N VAL A 38 -8.12 -16.06 6.03
CA VAL A 38 -7.99 -17.32 5.30
C VAL A 38 -6.87 -18.11 5.95
N TYR A 39 -7.17 -19.37 6.27
CA TYR A 39 -6.17 -20.31 6.73
C TYR A 39 -5.16 -20.61 5.63
N ASN A 40 -3.87 -20.52 5.95
CA ASN A 40 -2.80 -20.88 5.02
C ASN A 40 -2.02 -22.11 5.53
N THR A 41 -1.58 -22.09 6.78
CA THR A 41 -0.92 -23.23 7.44
C THR A 41 -1.24 -23.23 8.94
N SER A 42 -0.86 -24.29 9.65
CA SER A 42 -0.95 -24.35 11.12
C SER A 42 -0.15 -23.25 11.82
N THR A 43 0.67 -22.51 11.08
CA THR A 43 1.49 -21.40 11.57
C THR A 43 1.22 -20.08 10.87
N SER A 44 0.30 -20.02 9.89
CA SER A 44 0.00 -18.78 9.17
C SER A 44 -1.46 -18.61 8.77
N LEU A 45 -1.95 -17.37 8.90
CA LEU A 45 -3.24 -16.91 8.43
C LEU A 45 -3.04 -15.68 7.54
N ILE A 46 -3.86 -15.51 6.51
CA ILE A 46 -3.80 -14.37 5.60
C ILE A 46 -5.13 -13.63 5.65
N PHE A 47 -5.12 -12.33 5.91
CA PHE A 47 -6.33 -11.51 5.86
C PHE A 47 -6.14 -10.28 4.99
N LYS A 48 -7.23 -9.76 4.41
CA LYS A 48 -7.21 -8.44 3.75
C LYS A 48 -7.66 -7.37 4.72
N SER A 49 -6.82 -6.35 4.95
CA SER A 49 -7.14 -5.29 5.90
C SER A 49 -8.49 -4.62 5.57
N PRO A 50 -9.34 -4.33 6.57
CA PRO A 50 -10.61 -3.67 6.32
C PRO A 50 -10.37 -2.22 5.83
N PRO A 51 -11.31 -1.62 5.10
CA PRO A 51 -11.25 -0.21 4.76
C PRO A 51 -11.14 0.64 6.03
N CYS A 52 -10.09 1.44 6.15
CA CYS A 52 -10.01 2.44 7.20
C CYS A 52 -11.00 3.58 6.91
N ALA A 53 -12.24 3.45 7.41
CA ALA A 53 -13.28 4.49 7.33
C ALA A 53 -13.24 5.44 8.54
N SER A 54 -12.78 4.97 9.70
CA SER A 54 -12.78 5.70 10.97
C SER A 54 -11.50 5.48 11.80
N CYS A 55 -10.44 4.96 11.17
CA CYS A 55 -9.22 4.64 11.88
C CYS A 55 -8.29 5.87 12.00
N GLN A 56 -7.51 5.95 13.07
CA GLN A 56 -6.54 7.03 13.25
C GLN A 56 -5.26 6.70 12.47
N PHE A 57 -5.02 7.42 11.38
CA PHE A 57 -3.78 7.29 10.62
C PHE A 57 -2.56 7.60 11.50
N GLY A 58 -1.44 6.92 11.24
CA GLY A 58 -0.19 7.17 11.96
C GLY A 58 -0.08 6.47 13.33
N ARG A 59 -1.16 5.90 13.87
CA ARG A 59 -1.17 5.19 15.16
C ARG A 59 -1.22 3.67 15.01
N TYR A 60 -0.52 2.98 15.91
CA TYR A 60 -0.59 1.53 16.04
C TYR A 60 -1.91 1.13 16.68
N GLN A 61 -2.60 0.19 16.05
CA GLN A 61 -3.88 -0.36 16.49
C GLN A 61 -3.70 -1.86 16.80
N PRO A 62 -4.27 -2.36 17.91
CA PRO A 62 -4.15 -3.77 18.25
C PRO A 62 -4.91 -4.63 17.23
N ILE A 63 -4.38 -5.83 16.97
CA ILE A 63 -5.08 -6.87 16.22
C ILE A 63 -5.73 -7.82 17.22
N SER A 64 -7.02 -8.09 17.03
CA SER A 64 -7.77 -9.05 17.83
C SER A 64 -8.39 -10.11 16.95
N LEU A 65 -8.48 -11.34 17.47
CA LEU A 65 -8.95 -12.52 16.75
C LEU A 65 -10.20 -13.08 17.42
N SER A 66 -11.17 -13.56 16.65
CA SER A 66 -12.40 -14.15 17.15
C SER A 66 -12.89 -15.27 16.26
N TRP A 67 -13.42 -16.34 16.85
CA TRP A 67 -14.02 -17.47 16.11
C TRP A 67 -15.55 -17.34 15.98
N ASP A 68 -16.18 -16.52 16.82
CA ASP A 68 -17.64 -16.39 16.96
C ASP A 68 -18.16 -15.00 16.59
N ASN A 69 -17.28 -14.09 16.17
CA ASN A 69 -17.55 -12.68 15.88
C ASN A 69 -18.11 -11.88 17.08
N LYS A 70 -17.98 -12.39 18.29
CA LYS A 70 -18.51 -11.78 19.53
C LYS A 70 -17.42 -11.61 20.57
N THR A 71 -16.63 -12.66 20.78
CA THR A 71 -15.53 -12.69 21.75
C THR A 71 -14.21 -12.52 21.02
N PHE A 72 -13.59 -11.35 21.20
CA PHE A 72 -12.31 -11.00 20.58
C PHE A 72 -11.17 -11.15 21.59
N ILE A 73 -10.19 -11.95 21.23
CA ILE A 73 -8.95 -12.11 21.98
C ILE A 73 -7.94 -11.12 21.39
N GLN A 74 -7.49 -10.17 22.21
CA GLN A 74 -6.46 -9.23 21.80
C GLN A 74 -5.10 -9.94 21.72
N SER A 75 -4.47 -9.86 20.55
CA SER A 75 -3.09 -10.33 20.38
C SER A 75 -2.08 -9.25 20.77
N ASN A 76 -0.80 -9.62 20.87
CA ASN A 76 0.30 -8.67 20.97
C ASN A 76 0.67 -8.02 19.62
N LEU A 77 -0.03 -8.36 18.54
CA LEU A 77 0.22 -7.82 17.22
C LEU A 77 -0.42 -6.45 17.07
N GLN A 78 0.26 -5.60 16.32
CA GLN A 78 -0.20 -4.24 16.04
C GLN A 78 -0.16 -3.96 14.54
N PHE A 79 -1.17 -3.24 14.07
CA PHE A 79 -1.29 -2.79 12.69
C PHE A 79 -1.39 -1.27 12.66
N LYS A 80 -0.66 -0.63 11.75
CA LYS A 80 -0.66 0.82 11.60
C LYS A 80 -1.18 1.18 10.22
N PHE A 81 -2.32 1.87 10.18
CA PHE A 81 -2.80 2.46 8.94
C PHE A 81 -2.00 3.72 8.63
N LEU A 82 -1.53 3.80 7.39
CA LEU A 82 -0.75 4.92 6.88
C LEU A 82 -1.65 5.78 6.00
N GLU A 83 -1.41 7.09 6.04
CA GLU A 83 -2.03 8.00 5.08
C GLU A 83 -1.54 7.67 3.67
N ALA A 84 -2.38 8.00 2.68
CA ALA A 84 -1.98 7.86 1.29
C ALA A 84 -0.77 8.75 0.99
N THR A 85 0.23 8.16 0.37
CA THR A 85 1.39 8.88 -0.16
C THR A 85 0.93 9.75 -1.34
N GLN A 86 1.33 11.01 -1.35
CA GLN A 86 1.06 11.92 -2.46
C GLN A 86 2.38 12.42 -3.03
N ILE A 87 2.50 12.38 -4.36
CA ILE A 87 3.61 13.01 -5.06
C ILE A 87 3.37 14.51 -5.00
N LEU A 88 4.34 15.23 -4.42
CA LEU A 88 4.29 16.68 -4.28
C LEU A 88 5.04 17.36 -5.43
N GLU A 89 6.12 16.74 -5.92
CA GLU A 89 6.99 17.33 -6.92
C GLU A 89 7.82 16.26 -7.64
N VAL A 90 8.09 16.46 -8.93
CA VAL A 90 8.98 15.63 -9.75
C VAL A 90 9.92 16.55 -10.54
N THR A 91 11.23 16.34 -10.37
CA THR A 91 12.26 17.20 -10.96
C THR A 91 13.42 16.35 -11.51
N PRO A 92 13.85 16.56 -12.76
CA PRO A 92 13.22 17.40 -13.79
C PRO A 92 11.85 16.84 -14.24
N SER A 93 10.98 17.70 -14.77
CA SER A 93 9.69 17.28 -15.36
C SER A 93 9.83 16.76 -16.80
N PHE A 94 11.06 16.66 -17.31
CA PHE A 94 11.39 16.24 -18.67
C PHE A 94 12.66 15.37 -18.67
N GLY A 95 12.83 14.56 -19.72
CA GLY A 95 13.97 13.65 -19.86
C GLY A 95 14.05 13.06 -21.27
N SER A 96 15.08 12.26 -21.52
CA SER A 96 15.26 11.61 -22.83
C SER A 96 14.30 10.44 -23.00
N ILE A 97 13.65 10.36 -24.17
CA ILE A 97 12.84 9.19 -24.58
C ILE A 97 13.66 7.89 -24.63
N LYS A 98 14.99 7.99 -24.81
CA LYS A 98 15.90 6.84 -24.79
C LYS A 98 16.06 6.25 -23.38
N GLY A 99 15.54 6.90 -22.35
CA GLY A 99 15.69 6.51 -20.96
C GLY A 99 17.00 6.99 -20.35
N GLY A 100 17.28 6.55 -19.12
CA GLY A 100 18.52 6.86 -18.40
C GLY A 100 18.53 8.24 -17.72
N SER A 101 17.42 8.99 -17.75
CA SER A 101 17.33 10.28 -17.07
C SER A 101 17.02 10.07 -15.59
N THR A 102 17.77 10.71 -14.70
CA THR A 102 17.57 10.63 -13.25
C THR A 102 16.48 11.62 -12.83
N LEU A 103 15.43 11.11 -12.19
CA LEU A 103 14.34 11.89 -11.63
C LEU A 103 14.39 11.89 -10.11
N TYR A 104 14.13 13.05 -9.53
CA TYR A 104 13.96 13.28 -8.11
C TYR A 104 12.48 13.53 -7.81
N ILE A 105 11.91 12.70 -6.96
CA ILE A 105 10.49 12.76 -6.59
C ILE A 105 10.40 13.12 -5.11
N ARG A 106 9.63 14.15 -4.79
CA ARG A 106 9.27 14.52 -3.43
C ARG A 106 7.84 14.06 -3.16
N ALA A 107 7.61 13.37 -2.06
CA ALA A 107 6.30 12.85 -1.68
C ALA A 107 6.00 13.07 -0.20
N SER A 108 4.72 13.15 0.17
CA SER A 108 4.26 13.15 1.56
C SER A 108 4.05 11.71 2.05
N ASN A 109 4.01 11.52 3.38
CA ASN A 109 3.63 10.25 4.00
C ASN A 109 4.45 9.04 3.51
N MET A 110 5.74 9.26 3.27
CA MET A 110 6.66 8.20 2.86
C MET A 110 6.94 7.28 4.04
N ASN A 111 6.49 6.02 3.95
CA ASN A 111 7.01 4.94 4.78
C ASN A 111 8.03 4.14 3.98
N PHE A 112 9.25 4.10 4.49
CA PHE A 112 10.38 3.52 3.80
C PHE A 112 10.32 2.01 3.91
N THR A 113 10.25 1.34 2.76
CA THR A 113 10.55 -0.09 2.66
C THR A 113 11.63 -0.28 1.61
N ASN A 114 12.36 -1.39 1.67
CA ASN A 114 13.37 -1.73 0.67
C ASN A 114 12.78 -2.09 -0.70
N SER A 115 11.45 -2.06 -0.84
CA SER A 115 10.72 -2.47 -2.04
C SER A 115 10.26 -1.29 -2.90
N LEU A 116 10.85 -0.09 -2.74
CA LEU A 116 10.48 1.10 -3.50
C LEU A 116 10.58 0.88 -5.03
N ARG A 117 9.52 1.30 -5.74
CA ARG A 117 9.43 1.25 -7.21
C ARG A 117 8.83 2.53 -7.78
N CYS A 118 9.31 2.95 -8.94
CA CYS A 118 8.62 3.92 -9.78
C CYS A 118 7.96 3.22 -10.95
N LYS A 119 6.81 3.72 -11.37
CA LYS A 119 6.10 3.26 -12.56
C LYS A 119 5.88 4.44 -13.50
N PHE A 120 6.38 4.29 -14.72
CA PHE A 120 6.25 5.22 -15.83
C PHE A 120 5.32 4.59 -16.87
N ALA A 121 4.08 5.09 -16.97
CA ALA A 121 3.00 4.41 -17.69
C ALA A 121 2.91 2.92 -17.29
N ASN A 122 3.35 1.99 -18.14
CA ASN A 122 3.31 0.55 -17.89
C ASN A 122 4.66 -0.08 -17.52
N VAL A 123 5.73 0.71 -17.43
CA VAL A 123 7.08 0.22 -17.13
C VAL A 123 7.45 0.51 -15.68
N ILE A 124 7.86 -0.53 -14.96
CA ILE A 124 8.27 -0.43 -13.55
C ILE A 124 9.79 -0.45 -13.46
N VAL A 125 10.35 0.47 -12.69
CA VAL A 125 11.80 0.57 -12.44
C VAL A 125 12.09 0.57 -10.94
N PRO A 126 13.27 0.10 -10.51
CA PRO A 126 13.70 0.25 -9.12
C PRO A 126 13.81 1.73 -8.74
N ALA A 127 13.51 2.02 -7.48
CA ALA A 127 13.62 3.34 -6.90
C ALA A 127 14.49 3.30 -5.65
N THR A 128 15.24 4.37 -5.40
CA THR A 128 16.11 4.50 -4.23
C THR A 128 15.68 5.70 -3.41
N PHE A 129 15.59 5.54 -2.09
CA PHE A 129 15.32 6.67 -1.20
C PHE A 129 16.62 7.36 -0.77
N LEU A 130 16.66 8.68 -0.90
CA LEU A 130 17.71 9.53 -0.36
C LEU A 130 17.30 10.04 1.03
N PHE A 131 17.88 9.46 2.07
CA PHE A 131 17.63 9.84 3.46
C PHE A 131 17.94 11.31 3.73
N ASP A 132 19.04 11.84 3.18
CA ASP A 132 19.50 13.20 3.47
C ASP A 132 18.57 14.30 2.94
N THR A 133 17.90 14.05 1.82
CA THR A 133 17.06 15.06 1.13
C THR A 133 15.57 14.74 1.16
N SER A 134 15.19 13.59 1.73
CA SER A 134 13.82 13.08 1.70
C SER A 134 13.23 13.03 0.28
N LYS A 135 14.03 12.51 -0.67
CA LYS A 135 13.66 12.37 -2.08
C LYS A 135 13.76 10.92 -2.53
N ILE A 136 12.91 10.53 -3.48
CA ILE A 136 13.00 9.26 -4.18
C ILE A 136 13.72 9.51 -5.50
N ILE A 137 14.73 8.69 -5.81
CA ILE A 137 15.42 8.66 -7.09
C ILE A 137 14.85 7.52 -7.93
N CYS A 138 14.51 7.84 -9.17
CA CYS A 138 14.17 6.86 -10.19
C CYS A 138 14.88 7.19 -11.51
N VAL A 139 15.28 6.15 -12.25
CA VAL A 139 15.87 6.30 -13.58
C VAL A 139 14.80 6.00 -14.62
N THR A 140 14.58 6.91 -15.56
CA THR A 140 13.55 6.72 -16.60
C THR A 140 13.88 5.52 -17.48
N PRO A 141 12.90 4.66 -17.81
CA PRO A 141 13.11 3.57 -18.75
C PRO A 141 13.17 4.11 -20.19
N SER A 142 13.66 3.28 -21.11
CA SER A 142 13.64 3.58 -22.54
C SER A 142 12.26 3.33 -23.11
N PHE A 143 11.73 4.30 -23.87
CA PHE A 143 10.47 4.17 -24.58
C PHE A 143 10.75 4.10 -26.07
N ALA A 144 10.44 2.96 -26.70
CA ALA A 144 10.51 2.82 -28.14
C ALA A 144 9.26 3.46 -28.77
N THR A 145 9.32 4.76 -29.05
CA THR A 145 8.25 5.52 -29.72
C THR A 145 8.82 6.31 -30.90
N SER A 146 7.99 6.52 -31.92
CA SER A 146 8.29 7.43 -33.04
C SER A 146 7.93 8.89 -32.73
N SER A 147 7.36 9.17 -31.55
CA SER A 147 6.99 10.51 -31.11
C SER A 147 8.18 11.21 -30.46
N THR A 148 8.38 12.48 -30.79
CA THR A 148 9.39 13.34 -30.13
C THR A 148 8.90 13.90 -28.80
N ASP A 149 7.58 13.98 -28.60
CA ASP A 149 6.93 14.37 -27.36
C ASP A 149 6.13 13.18 -26.79
N LEU A 150 6.41 12.84 -25.54
CA LEU A 150 5.72 11.78 -24.80
C LEU A 150 5.50 12.24 -23.35
N THR A 151 4.23 12.45 -22.99
CA THR A 151 3.84 12.77 -21.61
C THR A 151 3.45 11.48 -20.89
N LEU A 152 4.09 11.22 -19.74
CA LEU A 152 3.85 10.01 -18.96
C LEU A 152 3.40 10.37 -17.54
N SER A 153 2.45 9.61 -17.01
CA SER A 153 2.14 9.62 -15.59
C SER A 153 3.22 8.85 -14.83
N VAL A 154 3.66 9.43 -13.70
CA VAL A 154 4.61 8.81 -12.77
C VAL A 154 3.84 8.40 -11.52
N LEU A 155 3.92 7.13 -11.17
CA LEU A 155 3.40 6.58 -9.93
C LEU A 155 4.54 6.01 -9.09
N ILE A 156 4.42 6.06 -7.77
CA ILE A 156 5.39 5.47 -6.84
C ILE A 156 4.74 4.37 -6.02
N ALA A 157 5.43 3.23 -5.85
CA ALA A 157 5.03 2.19 -4.91
C ALA A 157 6.05 2.11 -3.77
N LEU A 158 5.57 2.35 -2.56
CA LEU A 158 6.41 2.32 -1.36
C LEU A 158 6.64 0.90 -0.84
N ASP A 159 5.70 -0.01 -1.08
CA ASP A 159 5.71 -1.42 -0.67
C ASP A 159 6.10 -2.37 -1.83
N GLY A 160 6.41 -1.81 -3.00
CA GLY A 160 6.74 -2.54 -4.23
C GLY A 160 5.55 -3.14 -4.98
N SER A 161 4.32 -2.94 -4.53
CA SER A 161 3.12 -3.51 -5.16
C SER A 161 1.95 -2.52 -5.32
N THR A 162 1.86 -1.51 -4.46
CA THR A 162 0.78 -0.53 -4.39
C THR A 162 1.26 0.83 -4.86
N TYR A 163 0.79 1.30 -6.01
CA TYR A 163 1.23 2.55 -6.64
C TYR A 163 0.34 3.75 -6.28
N SER A 164 0.93 4.90 -5.95
CA SER A 164 0.26 6.17 -5.64
C SER A 164 0.45 7.25 -6.72
N PRO A 165 -0.57 8.07 -7.03
CA PRO A 165 -1.95 7.96 -6.55
C PRO A 165 -2.62 6.70 -7.10
N GLN A 166 -3.28 5.92 -6.23
CA GLN A 166 -4.12 4.82 -6.70
C GLN A 166 -5.30 5.45 -7.44
N GLN A 167 -5.37 5.21 -8.75
CA GLN A 167 -6.49 5.57 -9.61
C GLN A 167 -7.81 5.16 -8.92
N ASP A 168 -8.58 6.15 -8.46
CA ASP A 168 -9.82 5.93 -7.71
C ASP A 168 -10.97 5.76 -8.72
N CYS A 169 -11.07 4.61 -9.38
CA CYS A 169 -12.20 4.34 -10.29
C CYS A 169 -13.56 4.34 -9.55
N ASN A 170 -13.57 4.44 -8.21
CA ASN A 170 -14.79 4.57 -7.39
C ASN A 170 -15.34 6.00 -7.34
N PHE A 171 -14.51 7.03 -7.58
CA PHE A 171 -14.94 8.43 -7.54
C PHE A 171 -15.01 9.08 -8.93
N ASP A 172 -14.22 8.60 -9.90
CA ASP A 172 -14.37 9.03 -11.29
C ASP A 172 -14.07 7.88 -12.28
N PRO A 173 -15.10 7.27 -12.88
CA PRO A 173 -14.92 6.21 -13.87
C PRO A 173 -14.30 6.71 -15.19
N ARG A 174 -14.23 8.02 -15.46
CA ARG A 174 -13.60 8.57 -16.67
C ARG A 174 -12.07 8.51 -16.66
N LEU A 175 -11.48 8.32 -15.49
CA LEU A 175 -10.04 8.15 -15.38
C LEU A 175 -9.60 6.75 -15.82
N CYS A 176 -10.51 5.80 -16.08
CA CYS A 176 -10.18 4.39 -16.33
C CYS A 176 -10.49 3.92 -17.78
N PHE A 177 -10.50 4.82 -18.77
CA PHE A 177 -10.63 4.53 -20.21
C PHE A 177 -9.38 4.93 -21.00
#